data_AF-A0A656Z8Q1-F1
#
_entry.id   AF-A0A656Z8Q1-F1
#
_cell.length_a   1.000
_cell.length_b   1.000
_cell.length_c   1.000
_cell.angle_alpha   90.00
_cell.angle_beta   90.00
_cell.angle_gamma   90.00
#
_symmetry.space_group_name_H-M   'P 1'
#
loop_
_entity.id
_entity.type
_entity.pdbx_description
1 polymer ?
#
loop_
_entity_poly.entity_id
_entity_poly.type
_entity_poly.pdbx_seq_one_letter_code
_entity_poly.pdbx_strand_id
1 'polypeptide(L)' 'MLQATRADAATGLLDIKRLGDMLARVKGHLLHKPLDRISPLALPVMLEIGRERVAGEGDEMLLEEAADDLIREAIG' A
#
# COMPACT_ATOMS: atom_id res chain seq x y z
N MET A 1 6.12 -2.71 32.39
CA MET A 1 5.86 -1.86 31.20
C MET A 1 5.90 -2.68 29.91
N LEU A 2 7.04 -3.25 29.49
CA LEU A 2 7.14 -3.95 28.19
C LEU A 2 6.16 -5.13 27.98
N GLN A 3 5.84 -5.90 29.02
CA GLN A 3 4.86 -6.99 28.90
C GLN A 3 3.42 -6.49 28.69
N ALA A 4 3.04 -5.40 29.39
CA ALA A 4 1.74 -4.77 29.22
C ALA A 4 1.62 -4.13 27.82
N THR A 5 2.64 -3.40 27.37
CA THR A 5 2.69 -2.84 26.01
C THR A 5 2.64 -3.92 24.92
N ARG A 6 3.27 -5.07 25.15
CA ARG A 6 3.17 -6.23 24.24
C ARG A 6 1.77 -6.80 24.21
N ALA A 7 1.11 -6.93 25.36
CA ALA A 7 -0.26 -7.43 25.44
C ALA A 7 -1.25 -6.49 24.75
N ASP A 8 -1.13 -5.18 24.97
CA ASP A 8 -1.98 -4.15 24.34
C ASP A 8 -1.78 -4.08 22.81
N ALA A 9 -0.54 -4.19 22.33
CA ALA A 9 -0.27 -4.22 20.89
C ALA A 9 -0.89 -5.46 20.22
N ALA A 10 -0.90 -6.61 20.91
CA ALA A 10 -1.46 -7.87 20.40
C ALA A 10 -3.00 -7.89 20.36
N THR A 11 -3.67 -7.03 21.11
CA THR A 11 -5.14 -6.95 21.17
C THR A 11 -5.74 -5.78 20.39
N GLY A 12 -5.01 -4.67 20.21
CA GLY A 12 -5.55 -3.45 19.59
C GLY A 12 -4.87 -2.96 18.31
N LEU A 13 -3.59 -3.29 18.08
CA LEU A 13 -2.81 -2.73 16.96
C LEU A 13 -2.36 -3.78 15.95
N LEU A 14 -2.31 -5.06 16.35
CA LEU A 14 -1.85 -6.17 15.53
C LEU A 14 -2.79 -7.35 15.71
N ASP A 15 -3.31 -7.91 14.61
CA ASP A 15 -4.11 -9.13 14.64
C ASP A 15 -3.20 -10.38 14.68
N ILE A 16 -2.63 -10.64 15.86
CA ILE A 16 -1.67 -11.72 16.09
C ILE A 16 -2.32 -13.10 15.89
N LYS A 17 -3.60 -13.25 16.26
CA LYS A 17 -4.31 -14.51 16.10
C LYS A 17 -4.47 -14.85 14.61
N ARG A 18 -4.99 -13.92 13.80
CA ARG A 18 -5.15 -14.12 12.35
C ARG A 18 -3.81 -14.37 11.66
N LEU A 19 -2.75 -13.67 12.07
CA LEU A 19 -1.40 -13.91 11.56
C LEU A 19 -0.92 -15.33 11.90
N GLY A 20 -1.10 -15.77 13.15
CA GLY A 20 -0.75 -17.12 13.60
C GLY A 20 -1.45 -18.20 12.79
N ASP A 21 -2.76 -18.07 12.60
CA ASP A 21 -3.58 -19.00 11.82
C ASP A 21 -3.11 -19.05 10.35
N MET A 22 -2.81 -17.90 9.74
CA MET A 22 -2.26 -17.83 8.39
C MET A 22 -0.90 -18.52 8.27
N LEU A 23 0.02 -18.26 9.21
CA LEU A 23 1.37 -18.84 9.21
C LEU A 23 1.32 -20.35 9.42
N ALA A 24 0.47 -20.84 10.32
CA ALA A 24 0.26 -22.27 10.54
C ALA A 24 -0.19 -22.97 9.26
N ARG A 25 -1.11 -22.36 8.50
CA ARG A 25 -1.61 -22.89 7.22
C ARG A 25 -0.56 -22.96 6.11
N VAL A 26 0.36 -22.00 6.03
CA VAL A 26 1.37 -21.94 4.95
C VAL A 26 2.71 -22.59 5.31
N LYS A 27 2.86 -23.05 6.55
CA LYS A 27 4.10 -23.68 7.05
C LYS A 27 4.48 -24.89 6.18
N GLY A 28 5.70 -24.90 5.67
CA GLY A 28 6.20 -25.98 4.80
C GLY A 28 5.77 -25.88 3.33
N HIS A 29 4.97 -24.88 2.97
CA HIS A 29 4.50 -24.65 1.60
C HIS A 29 5.19 -23.47 0.90
N LEU A 30 6.15 -22.81 1.56
CA LEU A 30 6.85 -21.65 1.02
C LEU A 30 8.14 -22.07 0.31
N LEU A 31 8.21 -21.79 -0.98
CA LEU A 31 9.46 -21.86 -1.75
C LEU A 31 10.11 -20.48 -1.77
N HIS A 32 11.31 -20.36 -1.18
CA HIS A 32 12.11 -19.14 -1.28
C HIS A 32 12.86 -19.14 -2.62
N LYS A 33 12.71 -18.07 -3.40
CA LYS A 33 13.39 -17.89 -4.69
C LYS A 33 14.11 -16.54 -4.73
N PRO A 34 15.44 -16.50 -4.82
CA PRO A 34 16.15 -15.25 -5.08
C PRO A 34 15.84 -14.77 -6.50
N LEU A 35 15.70 -13.45 -6.68
CA LEU A 35 15.43 -12.81 -7.96
C LEU A 35 16.59 -11.86 -8.32
N ASP A 36 17.05 -11.91 -9.57
CA ASP A 36 18.11 -11.01 -10.08
C ASP A 36 17.60 -9.59 -10.37
N ARG A 37 16.28 -9.40 -10.35
CA ARG A 37 15.59 -8.12 -10.57
C ARG A 37 14.42 -7.98 -9.61
N ILE A 38 14.00 -6.73 -9.38
CA ILE A 38 12.84 -6.42 -8.54
C ILE A 38 11.60 -7.17 -9.05
N SER A 39 10.83 -7.75 -8.13
CA SER A 39 9.57 -8.41 -8.43
C SER A 39 8.53 -7.38 -8.89
N PRO A 40 7.79 -7.60 -9.99
CA PRO A 40 6.65 -6.75 -10.36
C PRO A 40 5.61 -6.64 -9.23
N LEU A 41 5.47 -7.66 -8.39
CA LEU A 41 4.59 -7.62 -7.22
C LEU A 41 5.07 -6.65 -6.12
N ALA A 42 6.36 -6.34 -6.08
CA ALA A 42 6.91 -5.34 -5.17
C ALA A 42 6.80 -3.91 -5.74
N LEU A 43 6.53 -3.74 -7.04
CA LEU A 43 6.56 -2.42 -7.68
C LEU A 43 5.60 -1.40 -7.05
N PRO A 44 4.33 -1.73 -6.73
CA PRO A 44 3.42 -0.75 -6.12
C PRO A 44 3.94 -0.20 -4.79
N VAL A 45 4.37 -1.09 -3.88
CA VAL A 45 4.88 -0.67 -2.57
C VAL A 45 6.21 0.09 -2.69
N MET A 46 7.06 -0.23 -3.67
CA MET A 46 8.30 0.51 -3.90
C MET A 46 8.04 1.94 -4.39
N LEU A 47 6.95 2.18 -5.13
CA LEU A 47 6.55 3.52 -5.61
C LEU A 47 5.82 4.34 -4.55
N GLU A 48 5.24 3.70 -3.53
CA GLU A 48 4.60 4.37 -2.40
C GLU A 48 5.62 4.87 -1.38
N ILE A 49 6.75 4.16 -1.20
CA ILE A 49 7.82 4.58 -0.31
C ILE A 49 8.44 5.88 -0.86
N GLY A 50 8.26 6.98 -0.13
CA GLY A 50 8.74 8.30 -0.51
C GLY A 50 7.71 9.18 -1.22
N ARG A 51 6.48 8.68 -1.45
CA ARG A 51 5.35 9.55 -1.79
C ARG A 51 4.79 10.15 -0.51
N GLU A 52 5.09 11.43 -0.29
CA GLU A 52 4.29 12.25 0.60
C GLU A 52 3.08 12.78 -0.18
N ARG A 53 1.89 12.69 0.42
CA ARG A 53 0.71 13.32 -0.19
C ARG A 53 0.88 14.83 -0.07
N VAL A 54 1.16 15.50 -1.18
CA VAL A 54 1.03 16.96 -1.25
C VAL A 54 -0.47 17.26 -1.39
N ALA A 55 -1.02 18.02 -0.45
CA ALA A 55 -2.40 18.45 -0.54
C ALA A 55 -2.58 19.30 -1.81
N GLY A 56 -3.54 18.93 -2.67
CA GLY A 56 -3.90 19.69 -3.88
C GLY A 56 -3.37 19.15 -5.21
N GLU A 57 -2.31 18.34 -5.25
CA GLU A 57 -1.75 17.83 -6.53
C GLU A 57 -2.75 16.97 -7.32
N GLY A 58 -3.51 16.13 -6.62
CA GLY A 58 -4.54 15.31 -7.26
C GLY A 58 -5.73 16.12 -7.73
N ASP A 59 -6.05 17.22 -7.04
CA ASP A 59 -7.19 18.07 -7.37
C ASP A 59 -6.87 19.00 -8.55
N GLU A 60 -5.66 19.57 -8.61
CA GLU A 60 -5.21 20.40 -9.74
C GLU A 60 -5.14 19.61 -11.05
N MET A 61 -4.58 18.40 -11.02
CA MET A 61 -4.51 17.55 -12.22
C MET A 61 -5.91 17.17 -12.74
N LEU A 62 -6.86 16.91 -11.84
CA LEU A 62 -8.24 16.57 -12.18
C LEU A 62 -9.02 17.80 -12.68
N LEU A 63 -8.73 18.98 -12.16
CA LEU A 63 -9.29 20.26 -12.62
C LEU A 63 -8.76 20.65 -14.00
N GLU A 64 -7.47 20.40 -14.27
CA GLU A 64 -6.85 20.65 -15.57
C GLU A 64 -7.43 19.75 -16.66
N GLU A 65 -7.59 18.45 -16.38
CA GLU A 65 -8.25 17.50 -17.30
C GLU A 65 -9.71 17.91 -17.59
N ALA A 66 -10.45 18.32 -16.57
CA ALA A 66 -11.83 18.82 -16.74
C ALA A 66 -11.89 20.12 -17.56
N ALA A 67 -10.93 21.02 -17.39
CA ALA A 67 -10.83 22.26 -18.16
C ALA A 67 -10.55 21.98 -19.64
N ASP A 68 -9.63 21.05 -19.93
CA ASP A 68 -9.31 20.64 -21.30
C ASP A 68 -10.50 20.00 -22.02
N ASP A 69 -11.29 19.20 -21.30
CA ASP A 69 -12.53 18.61 -21.83
C ASP A 69 -13.57 19.68 -22.18
N LEU A 70 -13.77 20.68 -21.32
CA LEU A 70 -14.65 21.84 -21.57
C LEU A 70 -14.20 22.67 -22.77
N ILE A 71 -12.89 22.90 -22.92
CA ILE A 71 -12.33 23.63 -24.07
C ILE A 71 -12.56 22.86 -25.36
N ARG A 72 -12.36 21.53 -25.35
CA ARG A 72 -12.64 20.67 -26.52
C ARG A 72 -14.12 20.68 -26.92
N GLU A 73 -15.04 20.70 -25.96
CA GLU A 73 -16.47 20.83 -26.23
C GLU A 73 -16.83 22.20 -26.84
N ALA A 74 -16.15 23.27 -26.42
CA ALA A 74 -16.43 24.62 -26.92
C ALA A 74 -15.82 24.93 -28.31
N ILE A 75 -14.78 24.20 -28.71
CA ILE A 75 -14.06 24.42 -29.99
C ILE A 75 -14.49 23.41 -31.08
N GLY A 76 -15.17 22.32 -30.70
CA GLY A 76 -15.79 21.36 -31.63
C GLY A 76 -17.16 21.79 -32.13
#